data_AF-A0A1A8HS41-F1
#
_entry.id   AF-A0A1A8HS41-F1
#
_cell.length_a   1.000
_cell.length_b   1.000
_cell.length_c   1.000
_cell.angle_alpha   90.00
_cell.angle_beta   90.00
_cell.angle_gamma   90.00
#
_symmetry.space_group_name_H-M   'P 1'
#
loop_
_entity.id
_entity.type
_entity.pdbx_description
1 polymer ?
#
loop_
_entity_poly.entity_id
_entity_poly.type
_entity_poly.pdbx_seq_one_letter_code
_entity_poly.pdbx_strand_id
1 'polypeptide(L)'
;MFASIAGFNEYFEQKEIKHEGVDCLRLLNEIIAGFDELLEESYFHCVEKIKTIGSCYMAASGLAPNKQGSVDEWNHLSELVLFALAMQEVLKEINKNSPQNFQLRIGIAHGPVVAGVIGATKPQYDIWGSTVNLASRMDSAGVSGRIQVPEATQMVLAEWGFVLELRGEIFIKGVSECQGNVRTYFISTMRSKRANIGTDGRPGGRTAGRMTLAEVVFGLVQARHKERMRESNGNFTLTPSKLLC
;
A
#
# COMPACT_ATOMS: atom_id res chain seq x y z
N MET A 1 7.91 4.04 -0.61
CA MET A 1 6.48 4.27 -0.88
C MET A 1 5.99 5.40 0.00
N PHE A 2 5.18 6.30 -0.55
CA PHE A 2 4.38 7.27 0.18
C PHE A 2 2.90 6.99 -0.12
N ALA A 3 2.07 6.83 0.90
CA ALA A 3 0.64 6.59 0.76
C ALA A 3 -0.12 7.64 1.56
N SER A 4 -0.64 8.65 0.86
CA SER A 4 -1.42 9.74 1.45
C SER A 4 -2.92 9.47 1.39
N ILE A 5 -3.62 9.75 2.49
CA ILE A 5 -5.09 9.75 2.51
C ILE A 5 -5.59 11.06 1.88
N ALA A 6 -6.10 10.97 0.64
CA ALA A 6 -6.55 12.14 -0.11
C ALA A 6 -7.77 12.79 0.57
N GLY A 7 -7.74 14.13 0.69
CA GLY A 7 -8.81 14.93 1.32
C GLY A 7 -8.83 14.88 2.85
N PHE A 8 -7.91 14.13 3.50
CA PHE A 8 -7.90 14.03 4.95
C PHE A 8 -7.54 15.34 5.66
N ASN A 9 -6.60 16.12 5.11
CA ASN A 9 -6.21 17.41 5.71
C ASN A 9 -7.37 18.40 5.70
N GLU A 10 -8.08 18.51 4.57
CA GLU A 10 -9.26 19.36 4.43
C GLU A 10 -10.38 18.91 5.38
N TYR A 11 -10.57 17.61 5.53
CA TYR A 11 -11.51 17.03 6.50
C TYR A 11 -11.11 17.36 7.95
N PHE A 12 -9.83 17.25 8.28
CA PHE A 12 -9.30 17.57 9.61
C PHE A 12 -9.52 19.04 9.95
N GLU A 13 -9.17 19.96 9.04
CA GLU A 13 -9.35 21.41 9.23
C GLU A 13 -10.83 21.77 9.48
N GLN A 14 -11.75 21.18 8.71
CA GLN A 14 -13.19 21.40 8.90
C GLN A 14 -13.71 20.90 10.25
N LYS A 15 -13.16 19.81 10.77
CA LYS A 15 -13.56 19.20 12.05
C LYS A 15 -12.91 19.91 13.23
N GLU A 16 -11.69 20.41 13.08
CA GLU A 16 -11.00 21.22 14.09
C GLU A 16 -11.79 22.50 14.40
N ILE A 17 -12.28 23.19 13.37
CA ILE A 17 -13.16 24.38 13.52
C ILE A 17 -14.43 24.06 14.33
N LYS A 18 -14.90 22.81 14.29
CA LYS A 18 -16.09 22.34 15.01
C LYS A 18 -15.79 21.76 16.40
N HIS A 19 -14.55 21.86 16.89
CA HIS A 19 -14.06 21.22 18.13
C HIS A 19 -14.15 19.67 18.13
N GLU A 20 -14.23 19.05 16.95
CA GLU A 20 -14.32 17.59 16.77
C GLU A 20 -12.97 16.97 16.31
N GLY A 21 -11.85 17.68 16.51
CA GLY A 21 -10.52 17.23 16.06
C GLY A 21 -10.08 15.89 16.64
N VAL A 22 -10.54 15.55 17.86
CA VAL A 22 -10.22 14.28 18.52
C VAL A 22 -10.79 13.09 17.74
N ASP A 23 -12.01 13.18 17.21
CA ASP A 23 -12.63 12.10 16.45
C ASP A 23 -11.94 11.89 15.10
N CYS A 24 -11.43 12.98 14.50
CA CYS A 24 -10.61 12.88 13.31
C CYS A 24 -9.29 12.13 13.58
N LEU A 25 -8.64 12.41 14.71
CA LEU A 25 -7.42 11.68 15.11
C LEU A 25 -7.69 10.22 15.45
N ARG A 26 -8.84 9.90 16.05
CA ARG A 26 -9.27 8.51 16.28
C ARG A 26 -9.41 7.75 14.97
N LEU A 27 -10.08 8.34 13.99
CA LEU A 27 -10.23 7.73 12.66
C LEU A 27 -8.87 7.58 11.97
N LEU A 28 -7.99 8.58 12.06
CA LEU A 28 -6.64 8.45 11.52
C LEU A 28 -5.89 7.28 12.19
N ASN A 29 -5.98 7.17 13.51
CA ASN A 29 -5.34 6.10 14.25
C ASN A 29 -5.89 4.73 13.85
N GLU A 30 -7.20 4.59 13.64
CA GLU A 30 -7.82 3.36 13.13
C GLU A 30 -7.28 2.97 11.75
N ILE A 31 -7.15 3.93 10.83
CA ILE A 31 -6.59 3.69 9.49
C ILE A 31 -5.12 3.26 9.57
N ILE A 32 -4.30 3.97 10.36
CA ILE A 32 -2.88 3.66 10.51
C ILE A 32 -2.69 2.30 11.20
N ALA A 33 -3.48 1.99 12.22
CA ALA A 33 -3.45 0.68 12.87
C ALA A 33 -3.80 -0.45 11.90
N GLY A 34 -4.84 -0.28 11.07
CA GLY A 34 -5.18 -1.25 10.03
C GLY A 34 -4.07 -1.47 9.01
N PHE A 35 -3.27 -0.44 8.69
CA PHE A 35 -2.08 -0.61 7.84
C PHE A 35 -0.92 -1.30 8.57
N ASP A 36 -0.74 -1.02 9.86
CA ASP A 36 0.29 -1.67 10.68
C ASP A 36 0.00 -3.17 10.88
N GLU A 37 -1.27 -3.56 11.01
CA GLU A 37 -1.69 -4.98 11.08
C GLU A 37 -1.29 -5.77 9.83
N LEU A 38 -1.27 -5.14 8.65
CA LEU A 38 -0.77 -5.79 7.44
C LEU A 38 0.71 -6.15 7.57
N LEU A 39 1.53 -5.36 8.24
CA LEU A 39 2.97 -5.65 8.41
C LEU A 39 3.24 -6.88 9.28
N GLU A 40 2.26 -7.32 10.07
CA GLU A 40 2.35 -8.56 10.86
C GLU A 40 2.24 -9.83 9.99
N GLU A 41 1.76 -9.69 8.75
CA GLU A 41 1.64 -10.80 7.83
C GLU A 41 3.02 -11.25 7.33
N SER A 42 3.28 -12.55 7.40
CA SER A 42 4.57 -13.14 6.97
C SER A 42 4.93 -12.84 5.52
N TYR A 43 3.92 -12.59 4.67
CA TYR A 43 4.10 -12.20 3.29
C TYR A 43 4.75 -10.82 3.13
N PHE A 44 4.49 -9.87 4.04
CA PHE A 44 5.01 -8.50 3.97
C PHE A 44 6.28 -8.29 4.80
N HIS A 45 6.97 -9.36 5.14
CA HIS A 45 8.18 -9.35 5.96
C HIS A 45 9.39 -8.61 5.35
N CYS A 46 9.35 -8.19 4.08
CA CYS A 46 10.36 -7.29 3.50
C CYS A 46 9.94 -5.81 3.53
N VAL A 47 8.73 -5.49 3.95
CA VAL A 47 8.20 -4.13 4.04
C VAL A 47 8.42 -3.62 5.45
N GLU A 48 8.99 -2.42 5.55
CA GLU A 48 9.28 -1.75 6.80
C GLU A 48 8.62 -0.38 6.81
N LYS A 49 7.85 -0.10 7.87
CA LYS A 49 7.32 1.23 8.15
C LYS A 49 8.47 2.15 8.57
N ILE A 50 8.61 3.29 7.89
CA ILE A 50 9.58 4.31 8.27
C ILE A 50 8.96 5.25 9.29
N LYS A 51 7.83 5.87 8.93
CA LYS A 51 7.10 6.81 9.78
C LYS A 51 5.74 7.18 9.19
N THR A 52 4.96 7.89 9.98
CA THR A 52 3.79 8.63 9.53
C THR A 52 4.10 10.13 9.48
N ILE A 53 3.60 10.81 8.46
CA ILE A 53 3.78 12.26 8.25
C ILE A 53 2.39 12.84 8.00
N GLY A 54 1.74 13.32 9.07
CA GLY A 54 0.32 13.68 9.01
C GLY A 54 -0.53 12.47 8.63
N SER A 55 -1.29 12.58 7.55
CA SER A 55 -2.09 11.49 6.96
C SER A 55 -1.34 10.62 5.95
N CYS A 56 -0.04 10.86 5.75
CA CYS A 56 0.80 10.06 4.86
C CYS A 56 1.52 8.94 5.61
N TYR A 57 1.37 7.72 5.10
CA TYR A 57 2.10 6.53 5.55
C TYR A 57 3.36 6.33 4.68
N MET A 58 4.54 6.28 5.30
CA MET A 58 5.81 6.08 4.61
C MET A 58 6.37 4.69 4.95
N ALA A 59 6.57 3.86 3.92
CA ALA A 59 7.17 2.54 4.04
C ALA A 59 8.20 2.29 2.95
N ALA A 60 9.14 1.40 3.20
CA ALA A 60 10.17 0.98 2.26
C ALA A 60 10.36 -0.53 2.30
N SER A 61 11.03 -1.08 1.29
CA SER A 61 11.42 -2.48 1.26
C SER A 61 12.85 -2.62 0.76
N GLY A 62 13.47 -3.78 0.99
CA GLY A 62 14.86 -4.04 0.60
C GLY A 62 15.91 -3.41 1.52
N LEU A 63 15.52 -2.95 2.72
CA LEU A 63 16.42 -2.37 3.72
C LEU A 63 17.16 -3.44 4.56
N ALA A 64 16.66 -4.68 4.59
CA ALA A 64 17.23 -5.76 5.38
C ALA A 64 18.54 -6.30 4.76
N PRO A 65 19.70 -6.18 5.44
CA PRO A 65 21.00 -6.57 4.88
C PRO A 65 21.13 -8.08 4.61
N ASN A 66 20.35 -8.89 5.33
CA ASN A 66 20.50 -10.35 5.32
C ASN A 66 19.83 -11.02 4.11
N LYS A 67 19.14 -10.26 3.25
CA LYS A 67 18.36 -10.78 2.11
C LYS A 67 18.87 -10.35 0.74
N GLN A 68 19.93 -9.53 0.69
CA GLN A 68 20.57 -9.10 -0.56
C GLN A 68 21.23 -10.24 -1.35
N GLY A 69 21.33 -11.45 -0.78
CA GLY A 69 21.84 -12.66 -1.45
C GLY A 69 20.77 -13.64 -1.93
N SER A 70 19.47 -13.29 -1.88
CA SER A 70 18.40 -14.17 -2.37
C SER A 70 18.25 -14.11 -3.90
N VAL A 71 17.76 -15.21 -4.49
CA VAL A 71 17.73 -15.52 -5.94
C VAL A 71 16.87 -14.54 -6.78
N ASP A 72 16.14 -13.63 -6.14
CA ASP A 72 15.24 -12.71 -6.84
C ASP A 72 15.33 -11.29 -6.26
N GLU A 73 16.22 -10.49 -6.84
CA GLU A 73 16.60 -9.13 -6.37
C GLU A 73 15.39 -8.20 -6.22
N TRP A 74 14.29 -8.45 -6.92
CA TRP A 74 13.13 -7.56 -7.02
C TRP A 74 11.89 -8.04 -6.25
N ASN A 75 11.97 -9.17 -5.52
CA ASN A 75 10.83 -9.69 -4.75
C ASN A 75 10.34 -8.69 -3.70
N HIS A 76 11.25 -7.95 -3.06
CA HIS A 76 10.86 -6.93 -2.08
C HIS A 76 10.04 -5.78 -2.71
N LEU A 77 10.23 -5.49 -4.01
CA LEU A 77 9.51 -4.44 -4.71
C LEU A 77 8.08 -4.90 -5.07
N SER A 78 7.91 -6.17 -5.46
CA SER A 78 6.59 -6.76 -5.70
C SER A 78 5.79 -6.86 -4.39
N GLU A 79 6.40 -7.29 -3.29
CA GLU A 79 5.80 -7.27 -1.94
C GLU A 79 5.32 -5.86 -1.56
N LEU A 80 6.11 -4.82 -1.82
CA LEU A 80 5.75 -3.44 -1.51
C LEU A 80 4.54 -2.95 -2.32
N VAL A 81 4.42 -3.35 -3.58
CA VAL A 81 3.24 -3.03 -4.41
C VAL A 81 2.01 -3.77 -3.92
N LEU A 82 2.14 -5.05 -3.55
CA LEU A 82 1.04 -5.84 -3.02
C LEU A 82 0.58 -5.29 -1.66
N PHE A 83 1.51 -4.83 -0.83
CA PHE A 83 1.20 -4.11 0.41
C PHE A 83 0.38 -2.85 0.12
N ALA A 84 0.79 -2.04 -0.86
CA ALA A 84 0.04 -0.85 -1.27
C ALA A 84 -1.39 -1.16 -1.73
N LEU A 85 -1.59 -2.25 -2.46
CA LEU A 85 -2.91 -2.72 -2.88
C LEU A 85 -3.75 -3.19 -1.68
N ALA A 86 -3.15 -3.94 -0.75
CA ALA A 86 -3.82 -4.35 0.48
C ALA A 86 -4.25 -3.16 1.34
N MET A 87 -3.42 -2.12 1.45
CA MET A 87 -3.78 -0.88 2.16
C MET A 87 -5.01 -0.20 1.54
N GLN A 88 -5.15 -0.20 0.20
CA GLN A 88 -6.34 0.36 -0.45
C GLN A 88 -7.62 -0.39 -0.03
N GLU A 89 -7.53 -1.70 0.15
CA GLU A 89 -8.68 -2.50 0.58
C GLU A 89 -9.00 -2.35 2.06
N VAL A 90 -7.98 -2.26 2.92
CA VAL A 90 -8.18 -1.92 4.34
C VAL A 90 -8.91 -0.58 4.48
N LEU A 91 -8.50 0.44 3.70
CA LEU A 91 -9.18 1.73 3.73
C LEU A 91 -10.63 1.62 3.22
N LYS A 92 -10.89 0.80 2.19
CA LYS A 92 -12.27 0.54 1.72
C LYS A 92 -13.13 -0.09 2.80
N GLU A 93 -12.59 -1.00 3.61
CA GLU A 93 -13.33 -1.62 4.71
C GLU A 93 -13.66 -0.59 5.79
N ILE A 94 -12.68 0.21 6.21
CA ILE A 94 -12.89 1.29 7.20
C ILE A 94 -13.91 2.31 6.71
N ASN A 95 -13.88 2.66 5.42
CA ASN A 95 -14.87 3.55 4.80
C ASN A 95 -16.31 3.00 4.85
N LYS A 96 -16.54 1.68 5.02
CA LYS A 96 -17.91 1.16 5.19
C LYS A 96 -18.53 1.61 6.52
N ASN A 97 -17.70 1.85 7.53
CA ASN A 97 -18.11 2.27 8.86
C ASN A 97 -18.07 3.80 9.03
N SER A 98 -17.61 4.52 8.01
CA SER A 98 -17.47 5.98 8.03
C SER A 98 -18.38 6.64 6.97
N PRO A 99 -18.99 7.79 7.27
CA PRO A 99 -19.75 8.56 6.27
C PRO A 99 -18.86 9.18 5.18
N GLN A 100 -17.54 9.19 5.38
CA GLN A 100 -16.57 9.72 4.41
C GLN A 100 -15.98 8.61 3.55
N ASN A 101 -15.77 8.91 2.27
CA ASN A 101 -15.16 7.98 1.32
C ASN A 101 -13.73 8.40 1.00
N PHE A 102 -12.80 8.11 1.91
CA PHE A 102 -11.39 8.43 1.71
C PHE A 102 -10.76 7.52 0.65
N GLN A 103 -9.79 8.04 -0.09
CA GLN A 103 -9.03 7.26 -1.05
C GLN A 103 -7.53 7.42 -0.79
N LEU A 104 -6.77 6.34 -0.98
CA LEU A 104 -5.32 6.43 -0.96
C LEU A 104 -4.79 6.92 -2.30
N ARG A 105 -3.89 7.88 -2.24
CA ARG A 105 -2.99 8.24 -3.33
C ARG A 105 -1.61 7.71 -2.97
N ILE A 106 -1.02 6.89 -3.84
CA ILE A 106 0.22 6.18 -3.51
C ILE A 106 1.28 6.44 -4.57
N GLY A 107 2.48 6.80 -4.13
CA GLY A 107 3.69 6.94 -4.95
C GLY A 107 4.76 5.93 -4.57
N ILE A 108 5.28 5.20 -5.56
CA ILE A 108 6.35 4.22 -5.38
C ILE A 108 7.48 4.53 -6.36
N ALA A 109 8.72 4.53 -5.87
CA ALA A 109 9.93 4.55 -6.68
C ALA A 109 10.95 3.58 -6.07
N HIS A 110 11.86 3.08 -6.89
CA HIS A 110 12.98 2.24 -6.46
C HIS A 110 14.30 2.88 -6.89
N GLY A 111 15.38 2.52 -6.20
CA GLY A 111 16.71 3.10 -6.40
C GLY A 111 17.51 3.15 -5.10
N PRO A 112 18.74 3.67 -5.15
CA PRO A 112 19.61 3.74 -3.98
C PRO A 112 19.04 4.69 -2.92
N VAL A 113 19.26 4.35 -1.65
CA VAL A 113 18.88 5.14 -0.47
C VAL A 113 19.97 5.04 0.59
N VAL A 114 20.00 6.02 1.49
CA VAL A 114 20.83 6.02 2.70
C VAL A 114 19.91 5.88 3.88
N ALA A 115 20.12 4.86 4.71
CA ALA A 115 19.39 4.65 5.95
C ALA A 115 20.27 5.01 7.15
N GLY A 116 19.66 5.52 8.22
CA GLY A 116 20.40 5.89 9.42
C GLY A 116 19.50 6.34 10.56
N VAL A 117 20.11 6.54 11.73
CA VAL A 117 19.43 7.03 12.94
C VAL A 117 19.94 8.44 13.25
N ILE A 118 19.03 9.39 13.42
CA ILE A 118 19.35 10.78 13.79
C ILE A 118 18.66 11.13 15.11
N GLY A 119 19.35 11.90 15.95
CA GLY A 119 18.80 12.45 17.20
C GLY A 119 19.48 11.89 18.43
N ALA A 120 19.83 12.78 19.38
CA ALA A 120 20.50 12.40 20.62
C ALA A 120 19.51 11.99 21.73
N THR A 121 18.44 12.77 21.92
CA THR A 121 17.44 12.50 22.98
C THR A 121 16.29 11.62 22.50
N LYS A 122 15.94 11.72 21.22
CA LYS A 122 14.87 10.95 20.57
C LYS A 122 15.42 10.40 19.25
N PRO A 123 16.16 9.28 19.28
CA PRO A 123 16.71 8.69 18.07
C PRO A 123 15.57 8.28 17.13
N GLN A 124 15.66 8.69 15.86
CA GLN A 124 14.70 8.38 14.81
C GLN A 124 15.43 7.71 13.66
N TYR A 125 15.02 6.47 13.36
CA TYR A 125 15.43 5.80 12.12
C TYR A 125 14.70 6.43 10.94
N ASP A 126 15.43 6.67 9.85
CA ASP A 126 14.89 7.28 8.65
C ASP A 126 15.74 6.94 7.42
N ILE A 127 15.20 7.25 6.22
CA ILE A 127 15.85 7.03 4.93
C ILE A 127 15.87 8.32 4.09
N TRP A 128 16.99 8.55 3.40
CA TRP A 128 17.22 9.72 2.55
C TRP A 128 17.72 9.31 1.17
N GLY A 129 17.46 10.17 0.17
CA GLY A 129 17.99 10.01 -1.18
C GLY A 129 17.08 10.62 -2.23
N SER A 130 17.62 10.74 -3.44
CA SER A 130 16.85 11.17 -4.62
C SER A 130 15.66 10.24 -4.89
N THR A 131 15.82 8.93 -4.64
CA THR A 131 14.76 7.92 -4.74
C THR A 131 13.58 8.21 -3.81
N VAL A 132 13.87 8.59 -2.55
CA VAL A 132 12.84 8.92 -1.55
C VAL A 132 12.07 10.16 -2.00
N ASN A 133 12.79 11.18 -2.47
CA ASN A 133 12.20 12.39 -3.03
C ASN A 133 11.32 12.09 -4.25
N LEU A 134 11.80 11.25 -5.17
CA LEU A 134 11.03 10.84 -6.35
C LEU A 134 9.74 10.11 -5.95
N ALA A 135 9.80 9.18 -4.99
CA ALA A 135 8.60 8.49 -4.49
C ALA A 135 7.60 9.47 -3.85
N SER A 136 8.08 10.45 -3.08
CA SER A 136 7.24 11.52 -2.51
C SER A 136 6.58 12.37 -3.59
N ARG A 137 7.28 12.65 -4.70
CA ARG A 137 6.73 13.36 -5.87
C ARG A 137 5.71 12.52 -6.63
N MET A 138 5.89 11.20 -6.71
CA MET A 138 4.89 10.29 -7.28
C MET A 138 3.58 10.31 -6.50
N ASP A 139 3.64 10.40 -5.17
CA ASP A 139 2.45 10.59 -4.34
C ASP A 139 1.86 11.99 -4.55
N SER A 140 2.66 13.04 -4.34
CA SER A 140 2.16 14.43 -4.39
C SER A 140 1.52 14.79 -5.73
N ALA A 141 2.09 14.31 -6.84
CA ALA A 141 1.56 14.53 -8.18
C ALA A 141 0.53 13.46 -8.59
N GLY A 142 0.28 12.46 -7.74
CA GLY A 142 -0.55 11.30 -8.03
C GLY A 142 -2.05 11.61 -8.11
N VAL A 143 -2.82 10.57 -8.44
CA VAL A 143 -4.29 10.64 -8.50
C VAL A 143 -4.87 9.78 -7.38
N SER A 144 -5.88 10.30 -6.69
CA SER A 144 -6.59 9.58 -5.63
C SER A 144 -7.12 8.23 -6.12
N GLY A 145 -6.97 7.19 -5.30
CA GLY A 145 -7.35 5.82 -5.63
C GLY A 145 -6.38 5.09 -6.55
N ARG A 146 -5.27 5.71 -6.99
CA ARG A 146 -4.29 5.11 -7.89
C ARG A 146 -2.92 4.98 -7.23
N ILE A 147 -2.16 3.98 -7.69
CA ILE A 147 -0.76 3.79 -7.34
C ILE A 147 0.09 4.22 -8.53
N GLN A 148 0.98 5.18 -8.32
CA GLN A 148 1.81 5.75 -9.36
C GLN A 148 3.28 5.36 -9.21
N VAL A 149 3.89 5.06 -10.34
CA VAL A 149 5.31 4.69 -10.45
C VAL A 149 6.00 5.40 -11.61
N PRO A 150 7.32 5.68 -11.51
CA PRO A 150 8.12 6.16 -12.64
C PRO A 150 8.43 5.01 -13.62
N GLU A 151 8.85 5.35 -14.83
CA GLU A 151 9.20 4.39 -15.90
C GLU A 151 10.19 3.30 -15.46
N ALA A 152 11.26 3.67 -14.74
CA ALA A 152 12.23 2.70 -14.24
C ALA A 152 11.57 1.60 -13.40
N THR A 153 10.69 1.98 -12.46
CA THR A 153 9.97 1.02 -11.60
C THR A 153 8.95 0.21 -12.40
N GLN A 154 8.30 0.82 -13.39
CA GLN A 154 7.35 0.13 -14.25
C GLN A 154 8.01 -1.03 -15.01
N MET A 155 9.21 -0.84 -15.55
CA MET A 155 9.91 -1.89 -16.31
C MET A 155 10.11 -3.15 -15.47
N VAL A 156 10.64 -2.99 -14.25
CA VAL A 156 10.83 -4.10 -13.30
C VAL A 156 9.49 -4.77 -12.96
N LEU A 157 8.46 -3.98 -12.65
CA LEU A 157 7.15 -4.53 -12.29
C LEU A 157 6.45 -5.26 -13.44
N ALA A 158 6.68 -4.86 -14.69
CA ALA A 158 6.12 -5.54 -15.85
C ALA A 158 6.70 -6.95 -16.03
N GLU A 159 7.99 -7.14 -15.76
CA GLU A 159 8.63 -8.47 -15.76
C GLU A 159 8.03 -9.39 -14.67
N TRP A 160 7.60 -8.80 -13.56
CA TRP A 160 6.89 -9.46 -12.46
C TRP A 160 5.39 -9.69 -12.71
N GLY A 161 4.89 -9.34 -13.90
CA GLY A 161 3.52 -9.61 -14.31
C GLY A 161 2.48 -8.60 -13.82
N PHE A 162 2.89 -7.46 -13.28
CA PHE A 162 1.96 -6.36 -13.00
C PHE A 162 1.49 -5.72 -14.31
N VAL A 163 0.20 -5.36 -14.38
CA VAL A 163 -0.37 -4.61 -15.49
C VAL A 163 -0.25 -3.13 -15.15
N LEU A 164 0.44 -2.35 -16.00
CA LEU A 164 0.63 -0.92 -15.81
C LEU A 164 0.04 -0.14 -16.98
N GLU A 165 -0.59 0.99 -16.67
CA GLU A 165 -1.21 1.90 -17.62
C GLU A 165 -0.38 3.18 -17.70
N LEU A 166 -0.06 3.63 -18.92
CA LEU A 166 0.66 4.89 -19.12
C LEU A 166 -0.21 6.06 -18.63
N ARG A 167 0.29 6.83 -17.66
CA ARG A 167 -0.31 8.10 -17.25
C ARG A 167 0.07 9.21 -18.22
N GLY A 168 1.33 9.20 -18.65
CA GLY A 168 1.95 10.25 -19.46
C GLY A 168 3.17 10.85 -18.76
N GLU A 169 3.65 11.95 -19.32
CA GLU A 169 4.83 12.67 -18.83
C GLU A 169 4.40 13.79 -17.88
N ILE A 170 5.05 13.86 -16.72
CA ILE A 170 4.79 14.90 -15.72
C ILE A 170 6.08 15.64 -15.38
N PHE A 171 5.93 16.93 -15.07
CA PHE A 171 7.03 17.74 -14.57
C PHE A 171 7.26 17.47 -13.08
N ILE A 172 8.48 17.08 -12.72
CA ILE A 172 8.89 16.84 -11.34
C ILE A 172 10.02 17.80 -11.00
N LYS A 173 9.75 18.78 -10.13
CA LYS A 173 10.77 19.72 -9.64
C LYS A 173 12.00 18.98 -9.10
N GLY A 174 13.19 19.41 -9.50
CA GLY A 174 14.49 18.80 -9.15
C GLY A 174 14.91 17.60 -10.03
N VAL A 175 13.98 16.86 -10.63
CA VAL A 175 14.31 15.77 -11.57
C VAL A 175 14.19 16.25 -13.01
N SER A 176 13.05 16.86 -13.34
CA SER A 176 12.76 17.32 -14.70
C SER A 176 13.56 18.53 -15.14
N GLU A 177 14.09 19.29 -14.20
CA GLU A 177 15.02 20.39 -14.48
C GLU A 177 16.37 19.86 -15.02
N CYS A 178 16.75 18.63 -14.67
CA CYS A 178 18.01 18.01 -15.10
C CYS A 178 17.84 17.01 -16.25
N GLN A 179 16.70 16.32 -16.32
CA GLN A 179 16.50 15.13 -17.17
C GLN A 179 15.27 15.23 -18.09
N GLY A 180 14.51 16.33 -18.03
CA GLY A 180 13.25 16.48 -18.76
C GLY A 180 12.04 15.84 -18.07
N ASN A 181 10.88 15.91 -18.70
CA ASN A 181 9.65 15.39 -18.09
C ASN A 181 9.78 13.88 -17.79
N VAL A 182 9.25 13.47 -16.65
CA VAL A 182 9.33 12.08 -16.21
C VAL A 182 8.10 11.33 -16.67
N ARG A 183 8.30 10.25 -17.42
CA ARG A 183 7.22 9.35 -17.81
C ARG A 183 6.77 8.50 -16.63
N THR A 184 5.46 8.45 -16.43
CA THR A 184 4.84 7.81 -15.27
C THR A 184 3.70 6.89 -15.66
N TYR A 185 3.45 5.92 -14.79
CA TYR A 185 2.48 4.86 -14.99
C TYR A 185 1.65 4.65 -13.75
N PHE A 186 0.42 4.15 -13.94
CA PHE A 186 -0.41 3.65 -12.87
C PHE A 186 -0.41 2.13 -12.84
N ILE A 187 -0.33 1.55 -11.66
CA ILE A 187 -0.57 0.12 -11.49
C ILE A 187 -2.07 -0.12 -11.64
N SER A 188 -2.45 -1.03 -12.54
CA SER A 188 -3.84 -1.39 -12.78
C SER A 188 -4.27 -2.44 -11.77
N THR A 189 -5.42 -2.22 -11.13
CA THR A 189 -6.11 -3.22 -10.30
C THR A 189 -7.00 -4.14 -11.13
N MET A 190 -7.21 -3.81 -12.41
CA MET A 190 -8.03 -4.57 -13.34
C MET A 190 -7.16 -5.34 -14.33
N ARG A 191 -7.64 -6.53 -14.71
CA ARG A 191 -7.07 -7.24 -15.87
C ARG A 191 -7.23 -6.35 -17.09
N SER A 192 -6.18 -6.25 -17.91
CA SER A 192 -6.35 -5.86 -19.30
C SER A 192 -7.39 -6.81 -19.91
N LYS A 193 -8.59 -6.31 -20.20
CA LYS A 193 -9.48 -6.97 -21.15
C LYS A 193 -8.76 -6.87 -22.49
N ARG A 194 -7.89 -7.83 -22.81
CA ARG A 194 -7.50 -8.02 -24.21
C ARG A 194 -8.80 -8.18 -24.98
N ALA A 195 -9.06 -7.24 -25.88
CA ALA A 195 -10.14 -7.34 -26.83
C ALA A 195 -9.94 -8.66 -27.59
N ASN A 196 -10.82 -9.63 -27.34
CA ASN A 196 -11.00 -10.74 -28.26
C ASN A 196 -11.58 -10.12 -29.55
N ILE A 197 -10.70 -9.77 -30.48
CA ILE A 197 -11.08 -9.73 -31.89
C ILE A 197 -11.42 -11.16 -32.25
N GLY A 198 -12.71 -11.41 -32.43
CA GLY A 198 -13.28 -12.74 -32.51
C GLY A 198 -12.94 -13.46 -33.81
N THR A 199 -12.92 -14.79 -33.70
CA THR A 199 -13.41 -15.70 -34.74
C THR A 199 -14.04 -16.91 -34.03
N ASP A 200 -15.36 -17.00 -34.16
CA ASP A 200 -16.27 -18.16 -34.12
C ASP A 200 -16.09 -19.35 -33.16
N GLY A 201 -17.22 -19.70 -32.50
CA GLY A 201 -17.70 -21.09 -32.49
C GLY A 201 -17.79 -21.85 -31.15
N ARG A 202 -18.95 -21.76 -30.49
CA ARG A 202 -19.58 -22.70 -29.52
C ARG A 202 -19.13 -22.75 -28.03
N PRO A 203 -20.06 -23.12 -27.12
CA PRO A 203 -19.98 -22.79 -25.70
C PRO A 203 -19.58 -23.99 -24.82
N GLY A 204 -18.87 -23.73 -23.73
CA GLY A 204 -18.67 -24.73 -22.68
C GLY A 204 -17.27 -24.73 -22.09
N GLY A 205 -17.10 -24.03 -20.99
CA GLY A 205 -15.91 -24.07 -20.18
C GLY A 205 -15.93 -22.92 -19.20
N ARG A 206 -16.29 -23.19 -17.94
CA ARG A 206 -16.14 -22.24 -16.84
C ARG A 206 -14.67 -21.80 -16.83
N THR A 207 -14.40 -20.58 -17.28
CA THR A 207 -13.08 -19.97 -17.17
C THR A 207 -12.85 -19.71 -15.69
N ALA A 208 -12.25 -20.69 -14.99
CA ALA A 208 -11.65 -20.50 -13.69
C ALA A 208 -10.55 -19.46 -13.89
N GLY A 209 -10.93 -18.18 -13.72
CA GLY A 209 -10.05 -17.06 -13.96
C GLY A 209 -8.88 -17.15 -12.99
N ARG A 210 -7.66 -17.37 -13.51
CA ARG A 210 -6.42 -17.29 -12.73
C ARG A 210 -6.42 -15.99 -11.92
N MET A 211 -6.56 -16.05 -10.61
CA MET A 211 -6.55 -14.90 -9.71
C MET A 211 -5.24 -14.12 -9.90
N THR A 212 -5.28 -12.79 -9.90
CA THR A 212 -4.05 -12.01 -9.82
C THR A 212 -3.40 -12.21 -8.46
N LEU A 213 -2.08 -12.07 -8.34
CA LEU A 213 -1.39 -12.15 -7.05
C LEU A 213 -2.00 -11.18 -6.02
N ALA A 214 -2.43 -10.00 -6.46
CA ALA A 214 -3.14 -9.03 -5.62
C ALA A 214 -4.50 -9.56 -5.12
N GLU A 215 -5.30 -10.20 -5.97
CA GLU A 215 -6.58 -10.83 -5.59
C GLU A 215 -6.37 -12.01 -4.63
N VAL A 216 -5.32 -12.81 -4.84
CA VAL A 216 -4.96 -13.92 -3.94
C VAL A 216 -4.52 -13.37 -2.59
N VAL A 217 -3.59 -12.42 -2.56
CA VAL A 217 -3.10 -11.79 -1.34
C VAL A 217 -4.25 -11.11 -0.60
N PHE A 218 -5.12 -10.39 -1.31
CA PHE A 218 -6.32 -9.80 -0.72
C PHE A 218 -7.27 -10.85 -0.13
N GLY A 219 -7.51 -11.95 -0.86
CA GLY A 219 -8.32 -13.07 -0.36
C GLY A 219 -7.72 -13.74 0.87
N LEU A 220 -6.40 -13.88 0.94
CA LEU A 220 -5.67 -14.41 2.10
C LEU A 220 -5.77 -13.46 3.30
N VAL A 221 -5.60 -12.15 3.09
CA VAL A 221 -5.77 -11.13 4.13
C VAL A 221 -7.20 -11.13 4.67
N GLN A 222 -8.21 -11.19 3.81
CA GLN A 222 -9.61 -11.31 4.26
C GLN A 222 -9.89 -12.60 5.04
N ALA A 223 -9.37 -13.74 4.57
CA ALA A 223 -9.54 -15.01 5.26
C ALA A 223 -8.98 -14.95 6.68
N ARG A 224 -7.78 -14.36 6.84
CA ARG A 224 -7.13 -14.22 8.13
C ARG A 224 -7.83 -13.20 9.04
N HIS A 225 -8.32 -12.08 8.53
CA HIS A 225 -9.16 -11.15 9.31
C HIS A 225 -10.44 -11.83 9.82
N LYS A 226 -11.08 -12.66 8.99
CA LYS A 226 -12.26 -13.44 9.37
C LYS A 226 -11.93 -14.48 10.44
N GLU A 227 -10.74 -15.07 10.40
CA GLU A 227 -10.24 -15.98 11.44
C GLU A 227 -9.95 -15.24 12.75
N ARG A 228 -9.24 -14.11 12.73
CA ARG A 228 -9.02 -13.28 13.94
C ARG A 228 -10.34 -12.82 14.57
N MET A 229 -11.33 -12.43 13.75
CA MET A 229 -12.67 -12.08 14.24
C MET A 229 -13.43 -13.28 14.83
N ARG A 230 -13.22 -14.49 14.30
CA ARG A 230 -13.77 -15.74 14.87
C ARG A 230 -13.10 -16.10 16.19
N GLU A 231 -11.78 -15.88 16.31
CA GLU A 231 -11.02 -16.11 17.54
C GLU A 231 -11.41 -15.10 18.63
N SER A 232 -11.57 -13.82 18.27
CA SER A 232 -12.01 -12.76 19.17
C SER A 232 -13.46 -12.96 19.66
N ASN A 233 -14.36 -13.36 18.75
CA ASN A 233 -15.76 -13.67 19.10
C ASN A 233 -15.94 -15.06 19.74
N GLY A 234 -14.93 -15.92 19.66
CA GLY A 234 -14.96 -17.29 20.18
C GLY A 234 -14.44 -17.45 21.61
N ASN A 235 -13.93 -16.39 22.24
CA ASN A 235 -13.26 -16.48 23.54
C ASN A 235 -14.17 -16.27 24.77
N PHE A 236 -15.47 -16.50 24.64
CA PHE A 236 -16.38 -16.66 25.77
C PHE A 236 -16.86 -18.11 25.88
N THR A 237 -16.57 -18.74 27.04
CA THR A 237 -16.91 -20.11 27.51
C THR A 237 -15.93 -21.20 27.03
N LEU A 238 -15.23 -21.99 27.86
CA LEU A 238 -15.53 -22.57 29.17
C LEU A 238 -14.28 -22.65 30.07
N THR A 239 -14.35 -22.12 31.29
CA THR A 239 -13.57 -22.66 32.42
C THR A 239 -14.26 -23.94 32.92
N PRO A 240 -13.56 -25.07 33.09
CA PRO A 240 -14.12 -26.18 33.83
C PRO A 240 -14.07 -25.83 35.33
N SER A 241 -15.24 -25.60 35.89
CA SER A 241 -15.49 -25.61 37.33
C SER A 241 -14.99 -26.93 37.91
N LYS A 242 -13.87 -26.90 38.63
CA LYS A 242 -13.57 -27.91 39.63
C LYS A 242 -14.49 -27.68 40.83
N LEU A 243 -15.63 -28.38 40.82
CA LEU A 243 -16.40 -28.65 42.02
C LEU A 243 -15.61 -29.62 42.91
N LEU A 244 -15.60 -29.32 44.21
CA LEU A 244 -15.16 -30.20 45.28
C LEU A 244 -15.88 -31.56 45.24
N CYS A 245 -15.12 -32.63 45.41
CA CYS A 245 -15.38 -33.76 46.31
C CYS A 245 -14.05 -34.45 46.63
#